data_AF-A0A9D1FF32-F1
#
_entry.id   AF-A0A9D1FF32-F1
#
_cell.length_a   1.000
_cell.length_b   1.000
_cell.length_c   1.000
_cell.angle_alpha   90.00
_cell.angle_beta   90.00
_cell.angle_gamma   90.00
#
_symmetry.space_group_name_H-M   'P 1'
#
loop_
_entity.id
_entity.type
_entity.pdbx_description
1 polymer ?
#
loop_
_entity_poly.entity_id
_entity_poly.type
_entity_poly.pdbx_seq_one_letter_code
_entity_poly.pdbx_strand_id
1 'polypeptide(L)'
;MKKNFAEKRDMKLLTRQRVMLRAFAVNTILVLAVWGLTFIPALMYFGVVVTGVSATMFYVYAIGTLALWGLAGVIFFLVPGIAIWWERKMMK
;
A
#
# COMPACT_ATOMS: atom_id res chain seq x y z
N MET A 1 4.34 -39.38 2.47
CA MET A 1 3.75 -38.26 3.25
C MET A 1 4.44 -36.90 3.03
N LYS A 2 5.78 -36.80 2.94
CA LYS A 2 6.49 -35.50 2.81
C LYS A 2 6.13 -34.66 1.57
N LYS A 3 5.82 -35.29 0.43
CA LYS A 3 5.46 -34.62 -0.83
C LYS A 3 4.15 -33.81 -0.74
N ASN A 4 3.13 -34.38 -0.11
CA ASN A 4 1.83 -33.70 0.13
C ASN A 4 1.96 -32.51 1.09
N PHE A 5 2.94 -32.50 1.99
CA PHE A 5 3.20 -31.38 2.90
C PHE A 5 3.87 -30.20 2.17
N ALA A 6 4.83 -30.49 1.28
CA ALA A 6 5.49 -29.46 0.48
C ALA A 6 4.51 -28.76 -0.49
N GLU A 7 3.65 -29.53 -1.16
CA GLU A 7 2.62 -28.99 -2.06
C GLU A 7 1.58 -28.13 -1.32
N LYS A 8 1.10 -28.58 -0.15
CA LYS A 8 0.18 -27.79 0.68
C LYS A 8 0.82 -26.49 1.19
N ARG A 9 2.11 -26.51 1.51
CA ARG A 9 2.86 -25.31 1.95
C ARG A 9 3.05 -24.33 0.80
N ASP A 10 3.43 -24.79 -0.39
CA ASP A 10 3.59 -23.92 -1.57
C ASP A 10 2.26 -23.25 -1.96
N MET A 11 1.15 -24.01 -1.98
CA MET A 11 -0.17 -23.45 -2.26
C MET A 11 -0.60 -22.38 -1.24
N LYS A 12 -0.32 -22.60 0.06
CA LYS A 12 -0.63 -21.61 1.11
C LYS A 12 0.18 -20.33 0.95
N LEU A 13 1.47 -20.44 0.59
CA LEU A 13 2.34 -19.31 0.33
C LEU A 13 1.93 -18.56 -0.94
N LEU A 14 1.51 -19.26 -1.99
CA LEU A 14 0.92 -18.68 -3.20
C LEU A 14 -0.27 -17.77 -2.90
N THR A 15 -1.20 -18.26 -2.09
CA THR A 15 -2.39 -17.51 -1.72
C THR A 15 -2.02 -16.28 -0.89
N ARG A 16 -1.12 -16.42 0.08
CA ARG A 16 -0.62 -15.28 0.88
C ARG A 16 0.09 -14.24 0.03
N GLN A 17 0.95 -14.66 -0.90
CA GLN A 17 1.62 -13.78 -1.85
C GLN A 17 0.60 -12.97 -2.67
N ARG A 18 -0.42 -13.63 -3.24
CA ARG A 18 -1.47 -12.94 -4.01
C ARG A 18 -2.24 -11.95 -3.17
N VAL A 19 -2.60 -12.31 -1.94
CA VAL A 19 -3.32 -11.41 -1.03
C VAL A 19 -2.49 -10.17 -0.71
N MET A 20 -1.20 -10.34 -0.40
CA MET A 20 -0.28 -9.23 -0.12
C MET A 20 -0.11 -8.32 -1.34
N LEU A 21 0.10 -8.88 -2.54
CA LEU A 21 0.23 -8.07 -3.76
C LEU A 21 -1.07 -7.37 -4.15
N ARG A 22 -2.23 -8.01 -3.95
CA ARG A 22 -3.54 -7.36 -4.17
C ARG A 22 -3.77 -6.23 -3.17
N ALA A 23 -3.45 -6.45 -1.89
CA ALA A 23 -3.54 -5.41 -0.87
C ALA A 23 -2.63 -4.22 -1.19
N PHE A 24 -1.41 -4.49 -1.66
CA PHE A 24 -0.52 -3.45 -2.14
C PHE A 24 -1.13 -2.68 -3.33
N ALA A 25 -1.63 -3.38 -4.35
CA ALA A 25 -2.22 -2.74 -5.53
C ALA A 25 -3.43 -1.87 -5.18
N VAL A 26 -4.33 -2.36 -4.32
CA VAL A 26 -5.49 -1.58 -3.84
C VAL A 26 -5.02 -0.36 -3.05
N ASN A 27 -4.02 -0.51 -2.19
CA ASN A 27 -3.45 0.61 -1.44
C ASN A 27 -2.83 1.66 -2.37
N THR A 28 -2.08 1.24 -3.41
CA THR A 28 -1.52 2.15 -4.41
C THR A 28 -2.62 2.92 -5.15
N ILE A 29 -3.70 2.25 -5.57
CA ILE A 29 -4.83 2.91 -6.24
C ILE A 29 -5.48 3.94 -5.32
N LEU A 30 -5.68 3.61 -4.04
CA LEU A 30 -6.22 4.54 -3.06
C LEU A 30 -5.31 5.75 -2.85
N VAL A 31 -3.99 5.54 -2.72
CA VAL A 31 -3.03 6.65 -2.59
C VAL A 31 -3.08 7.56 -3.81
N LEU A 32 -3.13 7.00 -5.02
CA LEU A 32 -3.25 7.78 -6.27
C LEU A 32 -4.58 8.54 -6.36
N ALA A 33 -5.69 7.92 -5.95
CA ALA A 33 -7.00 8.56 -5.92
C ALA A 33 -7.01 9.74 -4.95
N VAL A 34 -6.50 9.55 -3.72
CA VAL A 34 -6.42 10.60 -2.71
C VAL A 34 -5.45 11.70 -3.16
N TRP A 35 -4.33 11.34 -3.78
CA TRP A 35 -3.42 12.32 -4.39
C TRP A 35 -4.12 13.15 -5.47
N GLY A 36 -4.91 12.53 -6.35
CA GLY A 36 -5.75 13.25 -7.31
C GLY A 36 -6.74 14.23 -6.66
N LEU A 37 -7.33 13.84 -5.52
CA LEU A 37 -8.21 14.72 -4.74
C LEU A 37 -7.48 15.93 -4.13
N THR A 38 -6.16 15.83 -3.87
CA THR A 38 -5.38 16.99 -3.36
C THR A 38 -5.29 18.15 -4.36
N PHE A 39 -5.56 17.91 -5.65
CA PHE A 39 -5.59 18.96 -6.67
C PHE A 39 -6.94 19.69 -6.76
N ILE A 40 -7.95 19.26 -6.01
CA ILE A 40 -9.27 19.91 -6.00
C ILE A 40 -9.20 21.13 -5.06
N PRO A 41 -9.24 22.37 -5.57
CA PRO A 41 -9.06 23.56 -4.74
C PRO A 41 -10.14 23.71 -3.67
N ALA A 42 -11.35 23.22 -3.95
CA ALA A 42 -12.47 23.24 -3.00
C ALA A 42 -12.19 22.43 -1.72
N LEU A 43 -11.49 21.29 -1.82
CA LEU A 43 -11.13 20.48 -0.66
C LEU A 43 -10.06 21.17 0.20
N MET A 44 -9.11 21.86 -0.45
CA MET A 44 -8.10 22.64 0.27
C MET A 44 -8.71 23.84 0.97
N TYR A 45 -9.61 24.57 0.29
CA TYR A 45 -10.33 25.70 0.89
C TYR A 45 -11.19 25.26 2.07
N PHE A 46 -11.89 24.13 1.96
CA PHE A 46 -12.62 23.57 3.10
C PHE A 46 -11.70 23.26 4.28
N GLY A 47 -10.54 22.65 4.02
CA GLY A 47 -9.52 22.41 5.05
C GLY A 47 -9.04 23.70 5.72
N VAL A 48 -8.78 24.75 4.94
CA VAL A 48 -8.37 26.07 5.44
C VAL A 48 -9.46 26.69 6.32
N VAL A 49 -10.72 26.67 5.88
CA VAL A 49 -11.85 27.25 6.61
C VAL A 49 -12.09 26.54 7.94
N VAL A 50 -11.95 25.21 7.97
CA VAL A 50 -12.19 24.39 9.18
C VAL A 50 -11.04 24.49 10.18
N THR A 51 -9.79 24.53 9.69
CA THR A 51 -8.60 24.42 10.55
C THR A 51 -7.90 25.75 10.82
N GLY A 52 -8.18 26.80 10.03
CA GLY A 52 -7.45 28.06 10.07
C GLY A 52 -6.01 27.98 9.54
N VAL A 53 -5.58 26.81 9.08
CA VAL A 53 -4.23 26.56 8.54
C VAL A 53 -4.17 26.98 7.08
N SER A 54 -3.04 27.55 6.64
CA SER A 54 -2.88 27.96 5.24
C SER A 54 -2.99 26.79 4.26
N ALA A 55 -3.52 27.06 3.06
CA ALA A 55 -3.68 26.04 2.01
C ALA A 55 -2.35 25.35 1.68
N THR A 56 -1.25 26.11 1.72
CA THR A 56 0.11 25.62 1.48
C THR A 56 0.55 24.61 2.54
N MET A 57 0.31 24.90 3.83
CA MET A 57 0.62 23.93 4.89
C MET A 57 -0.24 22.68 4.74
N PHE A 58 -1.54 22.83 4.49
CA PHE A 58 -2.44 21.69 4.29
C PHE A 58 -2.00 20.79 3.13
N TYR A 59 -1.56 21.38 2.02
CA TYR A 59 -0.99 20.65 0.88
C TYR A 59 0.26 19.85 1.26
N VAL A 60 1.21 20.49 1.95
CA VAL A 60 2.46 19.85 2.36
C VAL A 60 2.19 18.69 3.32
N TYR A 61 1.29 18.87 4.30
CA TYR A 61 0.89 17.80 5.21
C TYR A 61 0.17 16.65 4.51
N ALA A 62 -0.74 16.95 3.57
CA ALA A 62 -1.45 15.95 2.79
C ALA A 62 -0.49 15.11 1.95
N ILE A 63 0.43 15.75 1.22
CA ILE A 63 1.45 15.03 0.43
C ILE A 63 2.39 14.23 1.31
N GLY A 64 2.87 14.81 2.41
CA GLY A 64 3.76 14.13 3.35
C GLY A 64 3.10 12.87 3.94
N THR A 65 1.82 12.98 4.31
CA THR A 65 1.03 11.86 4.83
C THR A 65 0.84 10.78 3.77
N LEU A 66 0.52 11.16 2.53
CA LEU A 66 0.39 10.24 1.41
C LEU A 66 1.70 9.51 1.08
N ALA A 67 2.83 10.23 1.12
CA ALA A 67 4.15 9.64 0.90
C ALA A 67 4.51 8.63 1.98
N LEU A 68 4.29 8.97 3.26
CA LEU A 68 4.49 8.05 4.38
C LEU A 68 3.57 6.83 4.29
N TRP A 69 2.31 7.03 3.92
CA TRP A 69 1.35 5.94 3.74
C TRP A 69 1.73 5.02 2.57
N GLY A 70 2.20 5.59 1.46
CA GLY A 70 2.74 4.83 0.33
C GLY A 70 3.96 3.99 0.72
N LEU A 71 4.91 4.57 1.47
CA LEU A 71 6.06 3.86 2.01
C LEU A 71 5.65 2.72 2.96
N ALA A 72 4.69 2.96 3.86
CA ALA A 72 4.12 1.91 4.70
C ALA A 72 3.52 0.79 3.85
N GLY A 73 2.81 1.14 2.77
CA GLY A 73 2.28 0.18 1.80
C GLY A 73 3.37 -0.73 1.22
N VAL A 74 4.50 -0.16 0.83
CA VAL A 74 5.66 -0.92 0.32
C VAL A 74 6.22 -1.86 1.39
N ILE A 75 6.45 -1.36 2.60
CA ILE A 75 7.08 -2.12 3.69
C ILE A 75 6.18 -3.27 4.16
N PHE A 76 4.87 -3.03 4.31
CA PHE A 76 3.95 -4.01 4.90
C PHE A 76 3.35 -4.99 3.88
N PHE A 77 3.31 -4.65 2.59
CA PHE A 77 2.65 -5.50 1.58
C PHE A 77 3.56 -5.91 0.43
N LEU A 78 4.35 -4.99 -0.15
CA LEU A 78 5.20 -5.32 -1.29
C LEU A 78 6.41 -6.16 -0.86
N VAL A 79 7.15 -5.71 0.16
CA VAL A 79 8.34 -6.41 0.67
C VAL A 79 8.01 -7.84 1.11
N PRO A 80 6.95 -8.09 1.91
CA PRO A 80 6.56 -9.45 2.28
C PRO A 80 6.07 -10.27 1.09
N GLY A 81 5.38 -9.66 0.13
CA GLY A 81 4.97 -10.33 -1.11
C GLY A 81 6.17 -10.82 -1.94
N ILE A 82 7.22 -10.01 -2.06
CA ILE A 82 8.47 -10.38 -2.73
C ILE A 82 9.24 -11.43 -1.92
N ALA A 83 9.30 -11.31 -0.59
CA ALA A 83 9.95 -12.29 0.28
C ALA A 83 9.31 -13.68 0.15
N ILE A 84 7.97 -13.75 0.12
CA ILE A 84 7.24 -15.01 -0.09
C ILE A 84 7.52 -15.58 -1.50
N TRP A 85 7.59 -14.73 -2.53
CA TRP A 85 7.96 -15.18 -3.87
C TRP A 85 9.35 -15.82 -3.89
N TRP A 86 10.31 -15.19 -3.21
CA TRP A 86 11.67 -15.69 -3.09
C TRP A 86 11.72 -17.01 -2.32
N GLU A 87 11.03 -17.11 -1.19
CA GLU A 87 10.94 -18.36 -0.40
C GLU A 87 10.39 -19.51 -1.26
N ARG A 88 9.35 -19.24 -2.05
CA ARG A 88 8.79 -20.24 -2.99
C ARG A 88 9.74 -20.64 -4.11
N LYS A 89 10.58 -19.71 -4.58
CA LYS A 89 11.60 -20.01 -5.60
C LYS A 89 12.72 -20.88 -5.04
N MET A 90 13.11 -20.69 -3.77
CA MET A 90 14.11 -21.53 -3.11
C MET A 90 13.61 -22.93 -2.73
N MET A 91 12.29 -23.12 -2.57
CA MET A 91 11.70 -24.43 -2.25
C MET A 91 11.50 -25.34 -3.48
N LYS A 92 11.66 -24.81 -4.69
CA LYS A 92 11.62 -25.57 -5.95
C LYS A 92 13.02 -26.01 -6.34
#